data_AF-A0A1M4DYT0-F1
#
_entry.id   AF-A0A1M4DYT0-F1
#
_cell.length_a   1.000
_cell.length_b   1.000
_cell.length_c   1.000
_cell.angle_alpha   90.00
_cell.angle_beta   90.00
_cell.angle_gamma   90.00
#
_symmetry.space_group_name_H-M   'P 1'
#
loop_
_entity.id
_entity.type
_entity.pdbx_description
1 polymer ?
#
loop_
_entity_poly.entity_id
_entity_poly.type
_entity_poly.pdbx_seq_one_letter_code
_entity_poly.pdbx_strand_id
1 'polypeptide(L)'
;MRRYRNGRLAGVLALAYAALVLLLGVVSVVTLLTVQDPILLSGLALMLVTFPLGPLIWWGWELVPPGLEDPVLLIVLLTGVGLLQAYVLWRVLRGPALPDRRAA
;
A
#
# COMPACT_ATOMS: atom_id res chain seq x y z
N MET A 1 -15.67 -11.14 20.08
CA MET A 1 -15.19 -10.29 18.96
C MET A 1 -15.72 -8.87 19.18
N ARG A 2 -14.85 -7.88 19.41
CA ARG A 2 -15.29 -6.48 19.61
C ARG A 2 -15.93 -5.96 18.33
N ARG A 3 -17.19 -5.51 18.40
CA ARG A 3 -17.83 -4.80 17.29
C ARG A 3 -17.33 -3.37 17.26
N TYR A 4 -16.87 -2.92 16.11
CA TYR A 4 -16.46 -1.53 15.88
C TYR A 4 -17.57 -0.80 15.14
N ARG A 5 -17.80 0.48 15.47
CA ARG A 5 -18.89 1.28 14.89
C ARG A 5 -18.91 1.23 13.36
N ASN A 6 -17.73 1.35 12.74
CA ASN A 6 -17.56 1.33 11.28
C ASN A 6 -16.72 0.13 10.80
N GLY A 7 -16.58 -0.92 11.61
CA GLY A 7 -15.60 -1.98 11.37
C GLY A 7 -15.74 -2.71 10.02
N ARG A 8 -16.98 -2.92 9.54
CA ARG A 8 -17.25 -3.56 8.25
C ARG A 8 -16.83 -2.68 7.08
N LEU A 9 -17.29 -1.42 7.05
CA LEU A 9 -16.95 -0.48 5.97
C LEU A 9 -15.45 -0.17 5.96
N ALA A 10 -14.85 0.07 7.13
CA ALA A 10 -13.40 0.27 7.25
C ALA A 10 -12.60 -0.95 6.75
N GLY A 11 -13.09 -2.17 7.05
CA GLY A 11 -12.49 -3.41 6.54
C GLY A 11 -12.56 -3.52 5.03
N VAL A 12 -13.72 -3.26 4.43
CA VAL A 12 -13.89 -3.30 2.96
C VAL A 12 -13.00 -2.27 2.26
N LEU A 13 -12.96 -1.03 2.76
CA LEU A 13 -12.13 0.03 2.17
C LEU A 13 -10.64 -0.30 2.27
N ALA A 14 -10.18 -0.76 3.44
CA ALA A 14 -8.77 -1.14 3.62
C ALA A 14 -8.39 -2.35 2.77
N LEU A 15 -9.28 -3.34 2.64
CA LEU A 15 -9.04 -4.50 1.78
C LEU A 15 -9.01 -4.12 0.30
N ALA A 16 -9.94 -3.27 -0.16
CA ALA A 16 -9.96 -2.79 -1.53
C ALA A 16 -8.67 -2.01 -1.87
N TYR A 17 -8.23 -1.14 -0.95
CA TYR A 17 -6.97 -0.42 -1.09
C TYR A 17 -5.76 -1.36 -1.09
N ALA A 18 -5.68 -2.32 -0.16
CA ALA A 18 -4.60 -3.30 -0.12
C ALA A 18 -4.54 -4.16 -1.40
N ALA A 19 -5.70 -4.59 -1.91
CA ALA A 19 -5.80 -5.35 -3.15
C ALA A 19 -5.32 -4.52 -4.35
N LEU A 20 -5.69 -3.24 -4.43
CA LEU A 20 -5.22 -2.34 -5.47
C LEU A 20 -3.69 -2.18 -5.43
N VAL A 21 -3.12 -1.94 -4.25
CA VAL A 21 -1.67 -1.82 -4.05
C VAL A 21 -0.95 -3.10 -4.47
N LEU A 22 -1.44 -4.26 -4.05
CA LEU A 22 -0.85 -5.55 -4.44
C LEU A 22 -0.94 -5.79 -5.95
N LEU A 23 -2.08 -5.52 -6.56
CA LEU A 23 -2.28 -5.70 -7.99
C LEU A 23 -1.32 -4.82 -8.79
N LEU A 24 -1.19 -3.54 -8.41
CA LEU A 24 -0.25 -2.61 -9.04
C LEU A 24 1.20 -3.04 -8.82
N GLY A 25 1.56 -3.47 -7.61
CA GLY A 25 2.90 -3.98 -7.31
C GLY A 25 3.26 -5.20 -8.17
N VAL A 26 2.39 -6.20 -8.22
CA VAL A 26 2.59 -7.42 -9.02
C VAL A 26 2.70 -7.10 -10.50
N VAL A 27 1.76 -6.30 -11.05
CA VAL A 27 1.81 -5.90 -12.47
C VAL A 27 3.10 -5.15 -12.78
N SER A 28 3.53 -4.24 -11.90
CA SER A 28 4.78 -3.49 -12.10
C SER A 28 6.00 -4.40 -12.14
N VAL A 29 6.12 -5.37 -11.22
CA VAL A 29 7.21 -6.34 -11.22
C VAL A 29 7.18 -7.21 -12.48
N VAL A 30 6.00 -7.74 -12.84
CA VAL A 30 5.86 -8.57 -14.05
C VAL A 30 6.26 -7.78 -15.29
N THR A 31 5.79 -6.54 -15.45
CA THR A 31 6.16 -5.68 -16.59
C THR A 31 7.66 -5.43 -16.64
N LEU A 32 8.30 -5.10 -15.52
CA LEU A 32 9.76 -4.91 -15.47
C LEU A 32 10.54 -6.17 -15.89
N LEU A 33 10.07 -7.35 -15.50
CA LEU A 33 10.76 -8.60 -15.78
C LEU A 33 10.49 -9.17 -17.19
N THR A 34 9.46 -8.68 -17.87
CA THR A 34 9.00 -9.26 -19.15
C THR A 34 9.13 -8.31 -20.34
N VAL A 35 9.21 -7.00 -20.11
CA VAL A 35 9.29 -5.99 -21.16
C VAL A 35 10.70 -5.41 -21.18
N GLN A 36 11.34 -5.39 -22.36
CA GLN A 36 12.70 -4.86 -22.53
C GLN A 36 12.79 -3.36 -22.23
N ASP A 37 11.80 -2.58 -22.66
CA ASP A 37 11.68 -1.14 -22.38
C ASP A 37 10.35 -0.86 -21.66
N PRO A 38 10.27 -1.11 -20.35
CA PRO A 38 9.03 -1.01 -19.61
C PRO A 38 8.59 0.46 -19.51
N ILE A 39 7.35 0.72 -19.93
CA ILE A 39 6.72 2.02 -19.70
C ILE A 39 6.51 2.19 -18.19
N LEU A 40 7.13 3.20 -17.58
CA LEU A 40 7.13 3.50 -16.14
C LEU A 40 5.74 3.86 -15.55
N LEU A 41 4.66 3.75 -16.32
CA LEU A 41 3.29 4.12 -15.92
C LEU A 41 2.80 3.33 -14.70
N SER A 42 3.11 2.03 -14.60
CA SER A 42 2.67 1.20 -13.48
C SER A 42 3.38 1.55 -12.16
N GLY A 43 4.69 1.82 -12.23
CA GLY A 43 5.47 2.33 -11.10
C GLY A 43 5.00 3.72 -10.64
N LEU A 44 4.73 4.63 -11.58
CA LEU A 44 4.15 5.94 -11.29
C LEU A 44 2.75 5.83 -10.66
N ALA A 45 1.90 4.93 -11.16
CA ALA A 45 0.59 4.69 -10.58
C ALA A 45 0.69 4.20 -9.14
N LEU A 46 1.62 3.28 -8.85
CA LEU A 46 1.88 2.82 -7.50
C LEU A 46 2.39 3.94 -6.60
N MET A 47 3.26 4.81 -7.10
CA MET A 47 3.76 5.99 -6.38
C MET A 47 2.63 6.99 -6.05
N LEU A 48 1.68 7.19 -6.96
CA LEU A 48 0.52 8.05 -6.73
C LEU A 48 -0.45 7.44 -5.72
N VAL A 49 -0.75 6.15 -5.83
CA VAL A 49 -1.64 5.45 -4.89
C VAL A 49 -1.08 5.46 -3.48
N THR A 50 0.25 5.38 -3.33
CA THR A 50 0.94 5.39 -2.04
C THR A 50 1.25 6.80 -1.52
N PHE A 51 0.72 7.86 -2.14
CA PHE A 51 0.91 9.23 -1.67
C PHE A 51 0.47 9.39 -0.19
N PRO A 52 1.21 10.15 0.64
CA PRO A 52 2.43 10.92 0.32
C PRO A 52 3.73 10.13 0.44
N LEU A 53 3.68 8.88 0.91
CA LEU A 53 4.89 8.11 1.20
C LEU A 53 5.61 7.64 -0.07
N GLY A 54 4.88 7.38 -1.16
CA GLY A 54 5.48 7.01 -2.44
C GLY A 54 6.54 8.01 -2.94
N PRO A 55 6.21 9.30 -3.10
CA PRO A 55 7.19 10.33 -3.45
C PRO A 55 8.35 10.49 -2.46
N LEU A 56 8.11 10.26 -1.16
CA LEU A 56 9.18 10.30 -0.15
C LEU A 56 10.16 9.13 -0.32
N ILE A 57 9.66 7.94 -0.62
CA ILE A 57 10.50 6.78 -0.94
C ILE A 57 11.29 7.04 -2.22
N TRP A 58 10.64 7.60 -3.25
CA TRP A 58 11.32 7.99 -4.48
C TRP A 58 12.44 8.99 -4.22
N TRP A 59 12.19 10.02 -3.43
CA TRP A 59 13.22 11.00 -3.09
C TRP A 59 14.37 10.39 -2.28
N GLY A 60 14.06 9.52 -1.31
CA GLY A 60 15.07 8.77 -0.56
C GLY A 60 15.82 7.73 -1.40
N TRP A 61 15.29 7.35 -2.56
CA TRP A 61 15.92 6.37 -3.45
C TRP A 61 17.25 6.89 -4.03
N GLU A 62 17.38 8.20 -4.19
CA GLU A 62 18.63 8.85 -4.62
C GLU A 62 19.80 8.64 -3.62
N LEU A 63 19.50 8.21 -2.39
CA LEU A 63 20.49 7.94 -1.36
C LEU A 63 20.95 6.47 -1.36
N VAL A 64 20.31 5.60 -2.15
CA VAL A 64 20.66 4.18 -2.23
C VAL A 64 22.01 4.04 -2.96
N PRO A 65 22.97 3.28 -2.43
CA PRO A 65 24.26 3.11 -3.09
C PRO A 65 24.13 2.47 -4.48
N PRO A 66 24.92 2.93 -5.47
CA PRO A 66 24.93 2.34 -6.80
C PRO A 66 25.40 0.87 -6.70
N GLY A 67 24.57 -0.04 -7.22
CA GLY A 67 24.72 -1.49 -7.06
C GLY A 67 23.64 -2.14 -6.19
N LEU A 68 22.88 -1.36 -5.42
CA LEU A 68 21.69 -1.80 -4.69
C LEU A 68 20.38 -1.20 -5.23
N GLU A 69 20.46 -0.33 -6.24
CA GLU A 69 19.34 0.33 -6.91
C GLU A 69 18.56 -0.61 -7.84
N ASP A 70 18.03 -1.72 -7.29
CA ASP A 70 17.16 -2.63 -8.04
C ASP A 70 15.73 -2.03 -8.15
N PRO A 71 15.21 -1.78 -9.36
CA PRO A 71 13.85 -1.31 -9.56
C PRO A 71 12.77 -2.22 -8.93
N VAL A 72 13.04 -3.51 -8.81
CA VAL A 72 12.15 -4.46 -8.13
C VAL A 72 12.10 -4.17 -6.63
N LEU A 73 13.24 -3.87 -6.00
CA LEU A 73 13.29 -3.49 -4.59
C LEU A 73 12.46 -2.22 -4.32
N LEU A 74 12.53 -1.23 -5.22
CA LEU A 74 11.72 -0.02 -5.11
C LEU A 74 10.22 -0.34 -5.13
N ILE A 75 9.76 -1.20 -6.04
CA ILE A 75 8.35 -1.62 -6.09
C ILE A 75 7.95 -2.40 -4.83
N VAL A 76 8.82 -3.27 -4.33
CA VAL A 76 8.56 -4.03 -3.09
C VAL A 76 8.40 -3.07 -1.92
N LEU A 77 9.25 -2.05 -1.80
CA LEU A 77 9.14 -1.02 -0.76
C LEU A 77 7.84 -0.22 -0.88
N LEU A 78 7.51 0.26 -2.08
CA LEU A 78 6.27 0.99 -2.34
C LEU A 78 5.04 0.14 -1.99
N THR A 79 5.04 -1.13 -2.40
CA THR A 79 3.96 -2.09 -2.09
C THR A 79 3.85 -2.31 -0.58
N GLY A 80 4.97 -2.54 0.10
CA GLY A 80 5.01 -2.73 1.55
C GLY A 80 4.46 -1.52 2.32
N VAL A 81 4.82 -0.31 1.89
CA VAL A 81 4.31 0.93 2.47
C VAL A 81 2.83 1.14 2.17
N GLY A 82 2.37 0.82 0.96
CA GLY A 82 0.95 0.85 0.63
C GLY A 82 0.13 -0.13 1.49
N LEU A 83 0.66 -1.32 1.79
CA LEU A 83 0.01 -2.25 2.71
C LEU A 83 -0.02 -1.71 4.15
N LEU A 84 1.03 -1.03 4.59
CA LEU A 84 1.04 -0.36 5.89
C LEU A 84 -0.01 0.76 5.95
N GLN A 85 -0.15 1.54 4.88
CA GLN A 85 -1.21 2.55 4.76
C GLN A 85 -2.61 1.91 4.81
N ALA A 86 -2.81 0.74 4.20
CA ALA A 86 -4.06 -0.01 4.30
C ALA A 86 -4.41 -0.37 5.75
N TYR A 87 -3.41 -0.82 6.51
CA TYR A 87 -3.58 -1.12 7.94
C TYR A 87 -3.93 0.14 8.73
N VAL A 88 -3.26 1.27 8.48
CA VAL A 88 -3.53 2.54 9.14
C VAL A 88 -4.93 3.04 8.78
N LEU A 89 -5.35 2.97 7.52
CA LEU A 89 -6.71 3.30 7.08
C LEU A 89 -7.75 2.49 7.83
N TRP A 90 -7.56 1.17 7.92
CA TRP A 90 -8.44 0.33 8.73
C TRP A 90 -8.46 0.77 10.20
N ARG A 91 -7.28 1.06 10.78
CA ARG A 91 -7.14 1.45 12.19
C ARG A 91 -7.88 2.74 12.51
N VAL A 92 -7.79 3.73 11.64
CA VAL A 92 -8.42 5.05 11.78
C VAL A 92 -9.91 4.97 11.51
N LEU A 93 -10.32 4.33 10.41
CA LEU A 93 -11.71 4.32 9.96
C LEU A 93 -12.60 3.41 10.80
N ARG A 94 -12.08 2.35 11.43
CA ARG A 94 -12.91 1.43 12.23
C ARG A 94 -13.58 2.12 13.43
N GLY A 95 -12.98 3.19 13.94
CA GLY A 95 -13.49 3.94 15.10
C GLY A 95 -13.41 3.16 16.42
N PRO A 96 -14.01 3.69 17.50
CA PRO A 96 -13.99 3.05 18.82
C PRO A 96 -14.76 1.72 18.83
N ALA A 97 -14.37 0.84 19.75
CA ALA A 97 -15.11 -0.38 20.02
C ALA A 97 -16.46 -0.02 20.67
N LEU A 98 -17.54 -0.63 20.19
CA LEU A 98 -18.85 -0.52 20.81
C LEU A 98 -18.84 -1.31 22.13
N PRO A 99 -19.41 -0.75 23.21
CA PRO A 99 -19.58 -1.50 24.46
C PRO A 99 -20.46 -2.73 24.20
N ASP A 100 -20.06 -3.86 24.77
CA ASP A 100 -20.83 -5.10 24.65
C ASP A 100 -22.18 -4.92 25.36
N ARG A 101 -23.27 -4.96 24.59
CA ARG A 101 -24.66 -4.86 25.08
C ARG A 101 -25.05 -5.95 26.09
N ARG A 102 -24.15 -6.88 26.42
CA ARG A 102 -24.35 -7.95 27.40
C ARG A 102 -23.91 -7.57 28.82
N ALA A 103 -23.34 -6.37 29.01
CA ALA A 103 -22.85 -5.89 30.31
C ALA A 103 -23.68 -4.74 30.91
N ALA A 104 -24.91 -4.52 30.41
CA ALA A 104 -25.87 -3.54 30.93
C ALA A 104 -27.21 -4.22 31.23
#